data_AF-A0A2E4N883-F1
#
_entry.id   AF-A0A2E4N883-F1
#
_cell.length_a   1.000
_cell.length_b   1.000
_cell.length_c   1.000
_cell.angle_alpha   90.00
_cell.angle_beta   90.00
_cell.angle_gamma   90.00
#
_symmetry.space_group_name_H-M   'P 1'
#
loop_
_entity.id
_entity.type
_entity.pdbx_description
1 polymer ?
#
loop_
_entity_poly.entity_id
_entity_poly.type
_entity_poly.pdbx_seq_one_letter_code
_entity_poly.pdbx_strand_id
1 'polypeptide(L)'
;MDNSKHVEKVDALFTSIAARYNLINDIQSLGLHRFWKQRIVEMASLANGECALDICCGTGDLVTRLANKNNQVVGLDMNIPM
;
A
#
# COMPACT_ATOMS: atom_id res chain seq x y z
N MET A 1 8.99 24.37 23.41
CA MET A 1 9.26 22.92 23.46
C MET A 1 9.19 22.41 22.04
N ASP A 2 10.27 21.78 21.58
CA ASP A 2 10.63 21.61 20.17
C ASP A 2 10.07 20.29 19.62
N ASN A 3 8.84 20.33 19.10
CA ASN A 3 8.16 19.16 18.51
C ASN A 3 8.83 18.65 17.21
N SER A 4 9.65 19.48 16.54
CA SER A 4 10.29 19.14 15.26
C SER A 4 11.29 17.99 15.40
N LYS A 5 12.12 18.02 16.46
CA LYS A 5 13.10 16.97 16.77
C LYS A 5 12.48 15.62 17.11
N HIS A 6 11.23 15.60 17.57
CA HIS A 6 10.55 14.35 17.90
C HIS A 6 10.02 13.66 16.65
N VAL A 7 9.51 14.43 15.69
CA VAL A 7 9.05 13.92 14.39
C VAL A 7 10.22 13.35 13.60
N GLU A 8 11.33 14.07 13.48
CA GLU A 8 12.52 13.58 12.75
C GLU A 8 13.10 12.27 13.33
N LYS A 9 13.12 12.13 14.66
CA LYS A 9 13.60 10.90 15.32
C LYS A 9 12.69 9.71 15.07
N VAL A 10 11.38 9.94 15.09
CA VAL A 10 10.38 8.90 14.82
C VAL A 10 10.47 8.47 13.36
N ASP A 11 10.61 9.41 12.44
CA ASP A 11 10.74 9.16 11.00
C ASP A 11 12.03 8.40 10.65
N ALA A 12 13.16 8.77 11.29
CA ALA A 12 14.42 8.05 11.16
C ALA A 12 14.34 6.61 11.71
N LEU A 13 13.64 6.41 12.83
CA LEU A 13 13.38 5.08 13.37
C LEU A 13 12.52 4.24 12.42
N PHE A 14 11.41 4.80 11.93
CA PHE A 14 10.53 4.14 10.96
C PHE A 14 11.28 3.79 9.66
N THR A 15 12.11 4.70 9.15
CA THR A 15 12.96 4.45 7.97
C THR A 15 13.94 3.30 8.22
N SER A 16 14.56 3.25 9.40
CA SER A 16 15.55 2.20 9.73
C SER A 16 14.93 0.80 9.88
N ILE A 17 13.66 0.72 10.29
CA ILE A 17 12.95 -0.55 10.47
C ILE A 17 12.15 -0.95 9.22
N ALA A 18 11.82 -0.01 8.32
CA ALA A 18 11.01 -0.27 7.13
C ALA A 18 11.55 -1.42 6.25
N ALA A 19 12.86 -1.44 5.99
CA ALA A 19 13.49 -2.52 5.23
C ALA A 19 13.39 -3.89 5.93
N ARG A 20 13.51 -3.92 7.26
CA ARG A 20 13.32 -5.14 8.06
C ARG A 20 11.85 -5.53 8.17
N TYR A 21 10.93 -4.57 8.20
CA TYR A 21 9.50 -4.80 8.25
C TYR A 21 8.98 -5.46 6.99
N ASN A 22 9.44 -5.05 5.80
CA ASN A 22 9.06 -5.70 4.55
C ASN A 22 9.51 -7.17 4.54
N LEU A 23 10.76 -7.45 4.94
CA LEU A 23 11.27 -8.82 5.03
C LEU A 23 10.50 -9.66 6.07
N ILE A 24 10.19 -9.07 7.23
CA ILE A 24 9.43 -9.75 8.28
C ILE A 24 8.00 -9.99 7.81
N ASN A 25 7.33 -9.05 7.14
CA ASN A 25 6.00 -9.26 6.57
C ASN A 25 6.00 -10.35 5.52
N ASP A 26 7.01 -10.42 4.66
CA ASP A 26 7.13 -11.49 3.66
C ASP A 26 7.28 -12.86 4.32
N ILE A 27 8.09 -12.97 5.37
CA ILE A 27 8.32 -14.22 6.11
C ILE A 27 7.10 -14.58 6.98
N GLN A 28 6.55 -13.63 7.74
CA GLN A 28 5.40 -13.83 8.63
C GLN A 28 4.14 -14.17 7.84
N SER A 29 3.94 -13.52 6.70
CA SER A 29 2.85 -13.89 5.80
C SER A 29 3.18 -15.15 4.98
N LEU A 30 4.40 -15.68 4.99
CA LEU A 30 4.86 -16.72 4.05
C LEU A 30 4.50 -16.36 2.58
N GLY A 31 4.49 -15.07 2.24
CA GLY A 31 4.04 -14.56 0.95
C GLY A 31 2.51 -14.53 0.72
N LEU A 32 1.68 -14.91 1.70
CA LEU A 32 0.21 -14.93 1.61
C LEU A 32 -0.39 -13.57 1.28
N HIS A 33 0.28 -12.46 1.61
CA HIS A 33 -0.19 -11.12 1.25
C HIS A 33 -0.41 -10.97 -0.28
N ARG A 34 0.32 -11.72 -1.12
CA ARG A 34 0.09 -11.75 -2.57
C ARG A 34 -1.23 -12.43 -2.92
N PHE A 35 -1.54 -13.53 -2.24
CA PHE A 35 -2.80 -14.26 -2.42
C PHE A 35 -3.98 -13.40 -1.96
N TRP A 36 -3.87 -12.70 -0.84
CA TRP A 36 -4.92 -11.79 -0.38
C TRP A 36 -5.16 -10.65 -1.36
N LYS A 37 -4.10 -10.04 -1.91
CA LYS A 37 -4.24 -8.99 -2.94
C LYS A 37 -4.95 -9.51 -4.20
N GLN A 38 -4.61 -10.71 -4.66
CA GLN A 38 -5.32 -11.35 -5.76
C GLN A 38 -6.79 -11.60 -5.43
N ARG A 39 -7.08 -12.03 -4.21
CA ARG A 39 -8.45 -12.28 -3.77
C ARG A 39 -9.27 -10.99 -3.62
N ILE A 40 -8.64 -9.87 -3.21
CA ILE A 40 -9.28 -8.56 -3.22
C ILE A 40 -9.67 -8.16 -4.64
N VAL A 41 -8.78 -8.34 -5.63
CA VAL A 41 -9.09 -8.03 -7.04
C VAL A 41 -10.29 -8.82 -7.54
N GLU A 42 -10.32 -10.12 -7.24
CA GLU A 42 -11.44 -10.99 -7.61
C GLU A 42 -12.73 -10.61 -6.89
N MET A 43 -12.67 -10.25 -5.61
CA MET A 43 -13.83 -9.80 -4.84
C MET A 43 -14.35 -8.43 -5.29
N ALA A 44 -13.45 -7.51 -5.65
CA ALA A 44 -13.81 -6.18 -6.14
C ALA A 44 -14.54 -6.27 -7.48
N SER A 45 -14.19 -7.25 -8.33
CA SER A 45 -14.88 -7.56 -9.59
C SER A 45 -15.23 -6.30 -10.41
N LEU A 46 -14.27 -5.37 -10.51
CA LEU A 46 -14.50 -4.04 -11.08
C LEU A 46 -14.90 -4.16 -12.55
N ALA A 47 -16.09 -3.66 -12.88
CA ALA A 47 -16.62 -3.72 -14.22
C ALA A 47 -15.96 -2.68 -15.15
N ASN A 48 -16.14 -2.88 -16.46
CA ASN A 48 -15.70 -1.87 -17.43
C ASN A 48 -16.50 -0.57 -17.23
N GLY A 49 -15.79 0.55 -17.20
CA GLY A 49 -16.35 1.89 -17.01
C GLY A 49 -16.47 2.32 -15.55
N GLU A 50 -16.22 1.43 -14.59
CA GLU A 50 -16.33 1.75 -13.17
C GLU A 50 -15.09 2.48 -12.64
N CYS A 51 -15.30 3.20 -11.54
CA CYS A 51 -14.26 3.92 -10.83
C CYS A 51 -14.04 3.31 -9.44
N ALA A 52 -12.77 3.18 -9.02
CA ALA A 52 -12.39 2.72 -7.69
C ALA A 52 -11.41 3.68 -7.00
N LEU A 53 -11.47 3.71 -5.68
CA LEU A 53 -10.55 4.45 -4.80
C LEU A 53 -9.90 3.47 -3.82
N ASP A 54 -8.57 3.35 -3.89
CA ASP A 54 -7.75 2.59 -2.95
C ASP A 54 -7.22 3.52 -1.86
N ILE A 55 -7.66 3.31 -0.62
CA ILE A 55 -7.31 4.14 0.54
C ILE A 55 -6.17 3.48 1.31
N CYS A 56 -5.17 4.27 1.69
CA CYS A 56 -3.90 3.79 2.23
C CYS A 56 -3.19 2.86 1.24
N CYS A 57 -3.12 3.29 -0.03
CA CYS A 57 -2.65 2.46 -1.13
C CYS A 57 -1.15 2.10 -1.05
N GLY A 58 -0.38 2.74 -0.16
CA GLY A 58 1.06 2.57 -0.02
C GLY A 58 1.77 2.77 -1.36
N THR A 59 2.44 1.73 -1.84
CA THR A 59 3.15 1.72 -3.13
C THR A 59 2.24 1.62 -4.37
N GLY A 60 0.91 1.56 -4.20
CA GLY A 60 -0.05 1.49 -5.32
C GLY A 60 -0.17 0.10 -5.96
N ASP A 61 0.24 -0.95 -5.24
CA ASP A 61 0.27 -2.33 -5.74
C ASP A 61 -1.14 -2.87 -6.09
N LEU A 62 -2.15 -2.49 -5.30
CA LEU A 62 -3.55 -2.87 -5.54
C LEU A 62 -4.20 -1.99 -6.63
N VAL A 63 -3.95 -0.68 -6.64
CA VAL A 63 -4.33 0.23 -7.74
C VAL A 63 -3.92 -0.35 -9.09
N THR A 64 -2.66 -0.78 -9.21
CA THR A 64 -2.12 -1.34 -10.46
C THR A 64 -2.78 -2.66 -10.86
N ARG A 65 -3.20 -3.47 -9.89
CA ARG A 65 -3.90 -4.75 -10.16
C ARG A 65 -5.36 -4.56 -10.57
N LEU A 66 -6.02 -3.55 -10.02
CA LEU A 66 -7.43 -3.25 -10.33
C LEU A 66 -7.58 -2.49 -11.65
N ALA A 67 -6.57 -1.72 -12.05
CA ALA A 67 -6.59 -0.92 -13.26
C ALA A 67 -6.57 -1.77 -14.54
N ASN A 68 -7.44 -1.43 -15.48
CA ASN A 68 -7.47 -1.94 -16.85
C ASN A 68 -7.77 -0.80 -17.84
N LYS A 69 -7.85 -1.10 -19.15
CA LYS A 69 -8.04 -0.08 -20.20
C LYS A 69 -9.38 0.66 -20.13
N ASN A 70 -10.37 0.10 -19.45
CA ASN A 70 -11.74 0.57 -19.46
C ASN A 70 -12.22 1.07 -18.09
N ASN A 71 -11.40 1.05 -17.04
CA ASN A 71 -11.79 1.49 -15.71
C ASN A 71 -10.82 2.57 -15.18
N GLN A 72 -11.21 3.26 -14.12
CA GLN A 72 -10.38 4.27 -13.47
C GLN A 72 -10.14 3.88 -12.01
N VAL A 73 -8.88 3.80 -11.60
CA VAL A 73 -8.52 3.48 -10.21
C VAL A 73 -7.60 4.57 -9.68
N VAL A 74 -7.96 5.15 -8.53
CA VAL A 74 -7.21 6.22 -7.86
C VAL A 74 -6.64 5.66 -6.56
N GLY A 75 -5.36 5.91 -6.30
CA GLY A 75 -4.72 5.62 -5.01
C GLY A 75 -4.61 6.87 -4.15
N LEU A 76 -4.89 6.74 -2.86
CA LEU A 76 -4.67 7.76 -1.86
C LEU A 76 -3.84 7.19 -0.71
N ASP A 77 -2.71 7.82 -0.40
CA ASP A 77 -1.92 7.54 0.80
C ASP A 77 -1.46 8.85 1.44
N MET A 78 -1.26 8.84 2.76
CA MET A 78 -0.78 10.00 3.53
C MET A 78 0.75 10.05 3.60
N ASN A 79 1.44 8.98 3.22
CA ASN A 79 2.90 8.91 3.23
C ASN A 79 3.50 9.27 1.85
N ILE A 80 4.62 9.99 1.87
CA ILE A 80 5.46 10.27 0.70
C ILE A 80 6.09 8.93 0.25
N PRO A 81 6.27 8.67 -1.06
CA PRO A 81 6.56 7.32 -1.57
C PRO A 81 7.70 6.62 -0.83
N MET A 82 7.39 5.44 -0.30
CA MET A 82 8.31 4.49 0.30
C MET A 82 8.93 3.57 -0.76
#